data_AF-A0A5E4VNN5-F1
#
_entry.id   AF-A0A5E4VNN5-F1
#
_cell.length_a   1.000
_cell.length_b   1.000
_cell.length_c   1.000
_cell.angle_alpha   90.00
_cell.angle_beta   90.00
_cell.angle_gamma   90.00
#
_symmetry.space_group_name_H-M   'P 1'
#
loop_
_entity.id
_entity.type
_entity.pdbx_description
1 polymer ?
#
loop_
_entity_poly.entity_id
_entity_poly.type
_entity_poly.pdbx_seq_one_letter_code
_entity_poly.pdbx_strand_id
1 'polypeptide(L)'
;MDLASQGTHMAISEKVRLLSQFMPAGFRTFERNGRSYIALDKVPYEWSEIIPRWLMVQPARVEHDSPDCDLIEIEPGNQAAGMAMTATAWADFVHWIGHVAKDRLNVLEERAERGEQIGLL
;
A
#
# COMPACT_ATOMS: atom_id res chain seq x y z
N MET A 1 -28.11 -2.64 -27.57
CA MET A 1 -27.36 -3.40 -26.54
C MET A 1 -26.12 -2.59 -26.27
N ASP A 2 -26.08 -1.96 -25.11
CA ASP A 2 -25.41 -0.67 -24.90
C ASP A 2 -23.98 -0.84 -24.36
N LEU A 3 -22.99 -0.72 -25.24
CA LEU A 3 -21.56 -0.85 -24.92
C LEU A 3 -21.08 0.21 -23.92
N ALA A 4 -21.76 1.36 -23.84
CA ALA A 4 -21.47 2.42 -22.89
C ALA A 4 -21.83 2.05 -21.43
N SER A 5 -22.87 1.22 -21.26
CA SER A 5 -23.30 0.73 -19.94
C SER A 5 -22.29 -0.26 -19.35
N GLN A 6 -21.68 -1.10 -20.19
CA GLN A 6 -20.65 -2.06 -19.76
C GLN A 6 -19.33 -1.36 -19.35
N GLY A 7 -18.88 -0.34 -20.07
CA GLY A 7 -17.66 0.41 -19.72
C GLY A 7 -17.76 1.18 -18.40
N THR A 8 -18.95 1.72 -18.11
CA THR A 8 -19.20 2.50 -16.88
C THR A 8 -19.28 1.59 -15.65
N HIS A 9 -19.93 0.43 -15.78
CA HIS A 9 -20.01 -0.55 -14.70
C HIS A 9 -18.63 -1.12 -14.34
N MET A 10 -17.81 -1.39 -15.35
CA MET A 10 -16.44 -1.88 -15.18
C MET A 10 -15.54 -0.84 -14.50
N ALA A 11 -15.63 0.44 -14.91
CA ALA A 11 -14.88 1.53 -14.30
C ALA A 11 -15.29 1.82 -12.84
N ILE A 12 -16.57 1.66 -12.49
CA ILE A 12 -17.05 1.82 -11.11
C ILE A 12 -16.59 0.63 -10.24
N SER A 13 -16.75 -0.60 -10.73
CA SER A 13 -16.26 -1.78 -10.01
C SER A 13 -14.75 -1.74 -9.80
N GLU A 14 -14.00 -1.23 -10.77
CA GLU A 14 -12.55 -1.04 -10.67
C GLU A 14 -12.18 0.07 -9.68
N LYS A 15 -12.91 1.19 -9.65
CA LYS A 15 -12.75 2.24 -8.64
C LYS A 15 -13.10 1.77 -7.23
N VAL A 16 -14.18 1.01 -7.08
CA VAL A 16 -14.57 0.42 -5.78
C VAL A 16 -13.54 -0.63 -5.34
N ARG A 17 -12.97 -1.41 -6.27
CA ARG A 17 -11.86 -2.32 -5.98
C ARG A 17 -10.62 -1.56 -5.49
N LEU A 18 -10.24 -0.47 -6.16
CA LEU A 18 -9.12 0.38 -5.76
C LEU A 18 -9.35 1.01 -4.37
N LEU A 19 -10.57 1.51 -4.11
CA LEU A 19 -10.95 2.02 -2.79
C LEU A 19 -10.96 0.94 -1.70
N SER A 20 -11.39 -0.29 -2.03
CA SER A 20 -11.44 -1.42 -1.10
C SER A 20 -10.05 -1.92 -0.67
N GLN A 21 -9.02 -1.64 -1.45
CA GLN A 21 -7.62 -1.92 -1.12
C GLN A 21 -6.93 -0.75 -0.41
N PHE A 22 -7.69 0.27 0.01
CA PHE A 22 -7.18 1.53 0.57
C PHE A 22 -6.06 2.14 -0.30
N MET A 23 -6.12 1.92 -1.60
CA MET A 23 -5.26 2.63 -2.54
C MET A 23 -5.83 4.04 -2.68
N PRO A 24 -5.08 5.10 -2.33
CA PRO A 24 -5.43 6.44 -2.80
C PRO A 24 -5.63 6.34 -4.32
N ALA A 25 -6.80 6.77 -4.79
CA ALA A 25 -7.14 6.69 -6.21
C ALA A 25 -6.04 7.39 -7.04
N GLY A 26 -5.16 6.63 -7.69
CA GLY A 26 -4.05 7.22 -8.45
C GLY A 26 -2.80 6.35 -8.62
N PHE A 27 -2.62 5.30 -7.83
CA PHE A 27 -1.47 4.41 -8.03
C PHE A 27 -1.63 3.56 -9.28
N ARG A 28 -0.78 3.80 -10.29
CA ARG A 28 -0.69 2.95 -11.46
C ARG A 28 -0.06 1.63 -11.06
N THR A 29 -0.79 0.54 -11.26
CA THR A 29 -0.24 -0.81 -11.14
C THR A 29 0.29 -1.30 -12.49
N PHE A 30 1.16 -2.30 -12.45
CA PHE A 30 1.56 -3.05 -13.63
C PHE A 30 1.50 -4.55 -13.34
N GLU A 31 1.30 -5.36 -14.37
CA GLU A 31 1.21 -6.82 -14.26
C GLU A 31 2.54 -7.47 -14.63
N ARG A 32 2.97 -8.46 -13.84
CA ARG A 32 4.10 -9.35 -14.17
C ARG A 32 3.82 -10.75 -13.61
N ASN A 33 3.93 -11.78 -14.45
CA ASN A 33 3.69 -13.17 -14.07
C ASN A 33 2.32 -13.40 -13.39
N GLY A 34 1.27 -12.68 -13.84
CA GLY A 34 -0.08 -12.78 -13.29
C GLY A 34 -0.27 -12.14 -11.91
N ARG A 35 0.71 -11.38 -11.41
CA ARG A 35 0.61 -10.59 -10.19
C ARG A 35 0.65 -9.10 -10.52
N SER A 36 -0.15 -8.33 -9.78
CA SER A 36 -0.20 -6.88 -9.87
C SER A 36 0.80 -6.24 -8.92
N TYR A 37 1.55 -5.25 -9.38
CA TYR A 37 2.60 -4.57 -8.63
C TYR A 37 2.42 -3.05 -8.64
N ILE A 38 2.92 -2.40 -7.60
CA ILE A 38 2.98 -0.95 -7.41
C ILE A 38 4.45 -0.55 -7.32
N ALA A 39 4.87 0.36 -8.18
CA ALA A 39 6.21 0.91 -8.16
C ALA A 39 6.43 1.75 -6.90
N LEU A 40 7.49 1.45 -6.15
CA LEU A 40 7.77 2.11 -4.87
C LEU A 40 8.28 3.55 -5.04
N ASP A 41 8.76 3.92 -6.23
CA ASP A 41 9.15 5.30 -6.57
C ASP A 41 7.94 6.23 -6.75
N LYS A 42 6.71 5.69 -6.80
CA LYS A 42 5.46 6.45 -6.94
C LYS A 42 4.72 6.64 -5.61
N VAL A 43 5.24 6.13 -4.50
CA VAL A 43 4.61 6.28 -3.18
C VAL A 43 4.84 7.68 -2.59
N PRO A 44 3.89 8.21 -1.79
CA PRO A 44 4.07 9.41 -1.01
C PRO A 44 5.39 9.39 -0.26
N TYR A 45 6.07 10.54 -0.27
CA TYR A 45 7.40 10.68 0.32
C TYR A 45 7.40 10.29 1.82
N GLU A 46 6.31 10.57 2.53
CA GLU A 46 6.11 10.24 3.94
C GLU A 46 6.18 8.73 4.21
N TRP A 47 5.88 7.90 3.22
CA TRP A 47 5.90 6.45 3.34
C TRP A 47 7.22 5.83 2.87
N SER A 48 8.06 6.60 2.18
CA SER A 48 9.35 6.12 1.66
C SER A 48 10.30 5.62 2.75
N GLU A 49 10.20 6.18 3.97
CA GLU A 49 10.99 5.71 5.12
C GLU A 49 10.32 4.59 5.92
N ILE A 50 8.99 4.48 5.82
CA ILE A 50 8.19 3.55 6.63
C ILE A 50 8.10 2.18 5.95
N ILE A 51 7.86 2.15 4.64
CA ILE A 51 7.70 0.92 3.86
C ILE A 51 8.94 0.01 3.98
N PRO A 52 10.18 0.49 3.81
CA PRO A 52 11.36 -0.36 3.96
C PRO A 52 11.45 -0.98 5.36
N ARG A 53 11.17 -0.21 6.41
CA ARG A 53 11.20 -0.70 7.80
C ARG A 53 10.10 -1.74 8.07
N TRP A 54 8.91 -1.51 7.53
CA TRP A 54 7.79 -2.45 7.61
C TRP A 54 8.08 -3.77 6.88
N LEU A 55 8.78 -3.72 5.74
CA LEU A 55 9.24 -4.91 5.03
C LEU A 55 10.37 -5.64 5.76
N MET A 56 11.31 -4.91 6.37
CA MET A 56 12.45 -5.49 7.10
C MET A 56 12.02 -6.35 8.32
N VAL A 57 10.87 -6.07 8.91
CA VAL A 57 10.32 -6.90 10.01
C VAL A 57 9.57 -8.14 9.51
N GLN A 58 9.50 -8.36 8.19
CA GLN A 58 8.82 -9.48 7.51
C GLN A 58 9.75 -10.11 6.45
N PRO A 59 10.86 -10.75 6.86
CA PRO A 59 11.92 -11.19 5.92
C PRO A 59 11.41 -12.09 4.78
N ALA A 60 10.42 -12.95 5.04
CA ALA A 60 9.82 -13.84 4.04
C ALA A 60 9.21 -13.10 2.83
N ARG A 61 8.81 -11.82 2.99
CA ARG A 61 8.25 -10.99 1.91
C ARG A 61 9.31 -10.32 1.03
N VAL A 62 10.57 -10.33 1.47
CA VAL A 62 11.69 -9.64 0.79
C VAL A 62 12.66 -10.63 0.15
N GLU A 63 12.71 -11.87 0.64
CA GLU A 63 13.55 -12.94 0.10
C GLU A 63 13.13 -13.32 -1.33
N HIS A 64 14.03 -13.14 -2.30
CA HIS A 64 13.74 -13.39 -3.73
C HIS A 64 13.32 -14.82 -4.05
N ASP A 65 13.85 -15.80 -3.31
CA ASP A 65 13.55 -17.22 -3.53
C ASP A 65 12.29 -17.69 -2.78
N SER A 66 11.68 -16.80 -1.98
CA SER A 66 10.47 -17.10 -1.25
C SER A 66 9.25 -17.13 -2.19
N PRO A 67 8.36 -18.13 -2.07
CA PRO A 67 7.08 -18.11 -2.77
C PRO A 67 6.21 -16.91 -2.35
N ASP A 68 6.46 -16.36 -1.17
CA ASP A 68 5.78 -15.20 -0.59
C ASP A 68 6.54 -13.88 -0.88
N CYS A 69 7.54 -13.91 -1.77
CA CYS A 69 8.25 -12.71 -2.17
C CYS A 69 7.26 -11.69 -2.76
N ASP A 70 7.21 -10.51 -2.14
CA ASP A 70 6.35 -9.41 -2.52
C ASP A 70 7.11 -8.28 -3.21
N LEU A 71 8.45 -8.34 -3.24
CA LEU A 71 9.32 -7.30 -3.75
C LEU A 71 10.07 -7.75 -5.02
N ILE A 72 10.03 -6.94 -6.07
CA ILE A 72 10.73 -7.22 -7.34
C ILE A 72 11.47 -5.98 -7.85
N GLU A 73 12.52 -6.20 -8.64
CA GLU A 73 13.12 -5.15 -9.47
C GLU A 73 12.17 -4.83 -10.64
N ILE A 74 11.91 -3.54 -10.90
CA ILE A 74 11.06 -3.13 -12.03
C ILE A 74 11.72 -3.53 -13.35
N GLU A 75 13.03 -3.37 -13.47
CA GLU A 75 13.83 -3.88 -14.58
C GLU A 75 15.00 -4.68 -14.02
N PRO A 76 15.03 -6.02 -14.21
CA PRO A 76 16.08 -6.85 -13.65
C PRO A 76 17.49 -6.38 -14.06
N GLY A 77 18.35 -6.11 -13.07
CA GLY A 77 19.71 -5.62 -13.26
C GLY A 77 19.84 -4.11 -13.51
N ASN A 78 18.74 -3.36 -13.57
CA ASN A 78 18.75 -1.90 -13.68
C ASN A 78 18.28 -1.25 -12.37
N GLN A 79 19.24 -0.93 -11.50
CA GLN A 79 18.95 -0.29 -10.21
C GLN A 79 18.23 1.06 -10.33
N ALA A 80 18.42 1.79 -11.44
CA ALA A 80 17.77 3.07 -11.65
C ALA A 80 16.26 2.95 -11.92
N ALA A 81 15.79 1.77 -12.34
CA ALA A 81 14.37 1.51 -12.51
C ALA A 81 13.63 1.35 -11.17
N GLY A 82 14.36 1.03 -10.09
CA GLY A 82 13.80 0.89 -8.75
C GLY A 82 13.05 -0.43 -8.51
N MET A 83 12.34 -0.46 -7.38
CA MET A 83 11.65 -1.65 -6.87
C MET A 83 10.14 -1.49 -6.97
N ALA A 84 9.42 -2.60 -7.07
CA ALA A 84 7.97 -2.65 -6.98
C ALA A 84 7.53 -3.71 -5.97
N MET A 85 6.41 -3.43 -5.32
CA MET A 85 5.79 -4.31 -4.34
C MET A 85 4.46 -4.84 -4.87
N THR A 86 4.07 -6.07 -4.52
CA THR A 86 2.77 -6.60 -4.91
C THR A 86 1.63 -5.74 -4.36
N ALA A 87 0.52 -5.66 -5.11
CA ALA A 87 -0.67 -4.95 -4.66
C ALA A 87 -1.26 -5.54 -3.37
N THR A 88 -1.05 -6.83 -3.12
CA THR A 88 -1.46 -7.50 -1.87
C THR A 88 -0.64 -7.01 -0.69
N ALA A 89 0.70 -6.99 -0.79
CA ALA A 89 1.55 -6.47 0.28
C ALA A 89 1.33 -4.98 0.53
N TRP A 90 1.01 -4.22 -0.52
CA TRP A 90 0.55 -2.84 -0.34
C TRP A 90 -0.73 -2.75 0.50
N ALA A 91 -1.74 -3.55 0.19
CA ALA A 91 -2.97 -3.57 0.98
C ALA A 91 -2.69 -3.93 2.45
N ASP A 92 -1.80 -4.90 2.68
CA ASP A 92 -1.35 -5.27 4.03
C ASP A 92 -0.65 -4.12 4.76
N PHE A 93 0.22 -3.38 4.05
CA PHE A 93 0.89 -2.19 4.58
C PHE A 93 -0.10 -1.10 4.96
N VAL A 94 -1.07 -0.79 4.09
CA VAL A 94 -2.07 0.26 4.38
C VAL A 94 -2.98 -0.16 5.54
N HIS A 95 -3.36 -1.43 5.59
CA HIS A 95 -4.12 -1.97 6.72
C HIS A 95 -3.34 -1.83 8.03
N TRP A 96 -2.05 -2.17 8.02
CA TRP A 96 -1.17 -2.00 9.18
C TRP A 96 -1.06 -0.53 9.63
N ILE A 97 -0.85 0.42 8.71
CA ILE A 97 -0.84 1.86 9.06
C ILE A 97 -2.18 2.27 9.67
N GLY A 98 -3.29 1.83 9.10
CA GLY A 98 -4.63 2.13 9.62
C GLY A 98 -4.82 1.64 11.07
N HIS A 99 -4.33 0.42 11.36
CA HIS A 99 -4.32 -0.11 12.73
C HIS A 99 -3.46 0.72 13.67
N VAL A 100 -2.23 1.04 13.29
CA VAL A 100 -1.33 1.86 14.11
C VAL A 100 -1.92 3.25 14.37
N ALA A 101 -2.52 3.88 13.36
CA ALA A 101 -3.15 5.19 13.50
C ALA A 101 -4.34 5.14 14.46
N LYS A 102 -5.17 4.10 14.37
CA LYS A 102 -6.30 3.88 15.28
C LYS A 102 -5.83 3.69 16.73
N ASP A 103 -4.82 2.85 16.96
CA ASP A 103 -4.30 2.61 18.30
C ASP A 103 -3.70 3.90 18.90
N ARG A 104 -3.02 4.70 18.09
CA ARG A 104 -2.51 6.01 18.52
C ARG A 104 -3.64 6.98 18.84
N LEU A 105 -4.72 6.99 18.04
CA LEU A 105 -5.87 7.84 18.31
C LEU A 105 -6.55 7.46 19.63
N ASN A 106 -6.77 6.17 19.90
CA ASN A 106 -7.34 5.70 21.16
C ASN A 106 -6.51 6.19 22.36
N VAL A 107 -5.18 6.09 22.29
CA VAL A 107 -4.28 6.58 23.35
C VAL A 107 -4.41 8.09 23.54
N LEU A 108 -4.58 8.86 22.47
CA LEU A 108 -4.81 10.30 22.57
C LEU A 108 -6.18 10.61 23.18
N GLU A 109 -7.24 9.91 22.78
CA GLU A 109 -8.58 10.06 23.34
C GLU A 109 -8.58 9.80 24.87
N GLU A 110 -7.96 8.71 25.32
CA GLU A 110 -7.83 8.41 26.75
C GLU A 110 -7.06 9.48 27.52
N ARG A 111 -6.03 10.08 26.91
CA ARG A 111 -5.26 11.18 27.52
C ARG A 111 -6.08 12.47 27.60
N ALA A 112 -6.87 12.76 26.57
CA ALA A 112 -7.78 13.90 26.56
C ALA A 112 -8.83 13.78 27.65
N GLU A 113 -9.41 12.59 27.84
CA GLU A 113 -10.38 12.31 28.89
C GLU A 113 -9.81 12.51 30.30
N ARG A 114 -8.51 12.27 30.48
CA ARG A 114 -7.78 12.56 31.73
C ARG A 114 -7.40 14.03 31.91
N GLY A 115 -7.76 14.90 30.96
CA GLY A 115 -7.43 16.33 30.98
C GLY A 115 -5.96 16.64 30.67
N GLU A 116 -5.21 15.69 30.09
CA GLU A 116 -3.84 15.94 29.66
C GLU A 116 -3.83 16.85 28.43
N GLN A 117 -2.88 17.79 28.38
CA GLN A 117 -2.74 18.67 27.22
C GLN A 117 -2.14 17.86 26.04
N ILE A 118 -2.94 17.66 25.00
CA ILE A 118 -2.49 17.02 23.76
C ILE A 118 -1.94 18.12 22.87
N GLY A 119 -0.62 18.33 22.92
CA GLY A 119 0.05 19.22 21.99
C GLY A 119 -0.24 18.80 20.54
N LEU A 120 -0.42 19.79 19.66
CA LEU A 120 -0.44 19.54 18.23
C LEU A 120 0.89 18.87 17.84
N LEU A 121 0.78 17.74 17.12
CA LEU A 121 1.89 17.06 16.46
C LEU A 121 2.79 18.05 15.72
#